data_AF-A0A3D0WEC2-F1
#
_entry.id   AF-A0A3D0WEC2-F1
#
_cell.length_a   1.000
_cell.length_b   1.000
_cell.length_c   1.000
_cell.angle_alpha   90.00
_cell.angle_beta   90.00
_cell.angle_gamma   90.00
#
_symmetry.space_group_name_H-M   'P 1'
#
loop_
_entity.id
_entity.type
_entity.pdbx_description
1 polymer ?
#
loop_
_entity_poly.entity_id
_entity_poly.type
_entity_poly.pdbx_seq_one_letter_code
_entity_poly.pdbx_strand_id
1 'polypeptide(L)'
;MGSAFASALRRIERCPQRSVRCLHAAEAIRALRVEQQAWRGWRDAHCNLMAVSMQGSSGTEIVRADCRSRMTAERIETIEKLGRP
;
A
#
# COMPACT_ATOMS: atom_id res chain seq x y z
N MET A 1 6.97 4.01 2.53
CA MET A 1 5.88 3.01 2.64
C MET A 1 5.98 2.09 3.87
N GLY A 2 7.15 1.52 4.19
CA GLY A 2 7.30 0.57 5.31
C GLY A 2 6.80 1.12 6.67
N SER A 3 7.00 2.42 6.93
CA SER A 3 6.56 3.08 8.16
C SER A 3 5.04 3.20 8.28
N ALA A 4 4.33 3.65 7.24
CA ALA A 4 2.88 3.82 7.24
C ALA A 4 2.13 2.49 7.40
N PHE A 5 2.58 1.46 6.68
CA PHE A 5 2.04 0.11 6.80
C PHE A 5 2.25 -0.47 8.21
N ALA A 6 3.45 -0.35 8.77
CA ALA A 6 3.71 -0.79 10.14
C ALA A 6 2.87 -0.01 11.17
N SER A 7 2.66 1.30 10.95
CA SER A 7 1.78 2.11 11.80
C SER A 7 0.31 1.71 11.70
N ALA A 8 -0.20 1.36 10.52
CA ALA A 8 -1.55 0.82 10.36
C ALA A 8 -1.72 -0.52 11.09
N LEU A 9 -0.77 -1.45 10.94
CA LEU A 9 -0.79 -2.72 11.67
C LEU A 9 -0.82 -2.50 13.18
N ARG A 10 0.09 -1.67 13.72
CA ARG A 10 0.12 -1.37 15.16
C ARG A 10 -1.18 -0.79 15.69
N ARG A 11 -1.89 0.02 14.89
CA ARG A 11 -3.18 0.60 15.30
C ARG A 11 -4.27 -0.46 15.39
N ILE A 12 -4.32 -1.38 14.43
CA ILE A 12 -5.25 -2.52 14.46
C ILE A 12 -4.92 -3.45 15.63
N GLU A 13 -3.64 -3.73 15.87
CA GLU A 13 -3.16 -4.58 16.97
C GLU A 13 -3.46 -4.00 18.36
N ARG A 14 -3.32 -2.67 18.52
CA ARG A 14 -3.58 -1.98 19.79
C ARG A 14 -5.05 -1.67 20.06
N CYS A 15 -5.97 -2.17 19.24
CA CYS A 15 -7.37 -1.92 19.49
C CYS A 15 -7.80 -2.57 20.84
N PRO A 16 -8.54 -1.85 21.70
CA PRO A 16 -8.97 -2.41 22.98
C PRO A 16 -9.74 -3.72 22.79
N GLN A 17 -9.28 -4.78 23.46
CA GLN A 17 -9.73 -6.18 23.33
C GLN A 17 -11.23 -6.43 23.60
N ARG A 18 -12.01 -5.39 23.94
CA ARG A 18 -13.45 -5.49 24.23
C ARG A 18 -14.33 -4.56 23.38
N SER A 19 -13.80 -3.90 22.35
CA SER A 19 -14.64 -3.13 21.43
C SER A 19 -15.20 -4.04 20.34
N VAL A 20 -16.52 -3.97 20.08
CA VAL A 20 -17.20 -4.71 18.99
C VAL A 20 -16.54 -4.41 17.63
N ARG A 21 -15.98 -3.21 17.47
CA ARG A 21 -15.24 -2.79 16.26
C ARG A 21 -13.97 -3.61 16.00
N CYS A 22 -13.47 -4.38 16.97
CA CYS A 22 -12.17 -5.04 16.90
C CYS A 22 -12.20 -6.56 17.08
N LEU A 23 -13.39 -7.15 17.07
CA LEU A 23 -13.58 -8.61 17.03
C LEU A 23 -12.80 -9.25 15.86
N HIS A 24 -12.65 -8.52 14.75
CA HIS A 24 -12.01 -8.99 13.52
C HIS A 24 -10.57 -8.48 13.33
N ALA A 25 -9.89 -7.99 14.38
CA ALA A 25 -8.56 -7.38 14.25
C ALA A 25 -7.52 -8.33 13.63
N ALA A 26 -7.51 -9.61 14.02
CA ALA A 26 -6.59 -10.62 13.46
C ALA A 26 -6.84 -10.87 11.97
N GLU A 27 -8.11 -10.91 11.57
CA GLU A 27 -8.50 -11.07 10.17
C GLU A 27 -8.13 -9.82 9.34
N ALA A 28 -8.38 -8.63 9.88
CA ALA A 28 -8.01 -7.36 9.25
C ALA A 28 -6.49 -7.24 9.03
N ILE A 29 -5.66 -7.66 10.00
CA ILE A 29 -4.20 -7.69 9.86
C ILE A 29 -3.79 -8.62 8.70
N ARG A 30 -4.35 -9.82 8.65
CA ARG A 30 -4.06 -10.79 7.59
C ARG A 30 -4.48 -10.24 6.22
N ALA A 31 -5.69 -9.72 6.12
CA ALA A 31 -6.21 -9.12 4.89
C ALA A 31 -5.34 -7.95 4.41
N LEU A 32 -4.95 -7.04 5.32
CA LEU A 32 -4.11 -5.89 5.01
C LEU A 32 -2.70 -6.32 4.52
N ARG A 33 -2.12 -7.39 5.07
CA ARG A 33 -0.83 -7.93 4.60
C ARG A 33 -0.93 -8.48 3.18
N VAL A 34 -1.95 -9.29 2.91
CA VAL A 34 -2.19 -9.89 1.59
C VAL A 34 -2.47 -8.80 0.55
N GLU A 35 -3.37 -7.88 0.88
CA GLU A 35 -3.74 -6.80 -0.03
C GLU A 35 -2.56 -5.86 -0.30
N GLN A 36 -1.72 -5.53 0.71
CA GLN A 36 -0.52 -4.73 0.48
C GLN A 36 0.51 -5.43 -0.41
N GLN A 37 0.61 -6.76 -0.32
CA GLN A 37 1.45 -7.55 -1.22
C GLN A 37 0.91 -7.52 -2.66
N ALA A 38 -0.38 -7.75 -2.84
CA ALA A 38 -1.04 -7.69 -4.14
C ALA A 38 -0.91 -6.30 -4.78
N TRP A 39 -1.10 -5.25 -3.98
CA TRP A 39 -0.95 -3.86 -4.42
C TRP A 39 0.45 -3.56 -4.95
N ARG A 40 1.52 -4.09 -4.34
CA ARG A 40 2.90 -3.90 -4.84
C ARG A 40 3.07 -4.52 -6.23
N GLY A 41 2.60 -5.76 -6.40
CA GLY A 41 2.65 -6.44 -7.70
C GLY A 41 1.85 -5.70 -8.77
N TRP A 42 0.64 -5.25 -8.43
CA TRP A 42 -0.18 -4.45 -9.33
C TRP A 42 0.46 -3.11 -9.69
N ARG A 43 1.01 -2.36 -8.72
CA ARG A 43 1.72 -1.09 -8.95
C ARG A 43 2.84 -1.28 -9.96
N ASP A 44 3.67 -2.31 -9.77
CA ASP A 44 4.82 -2.53 -10.63
C ASP A 44 4.38 -2.90 -12.06
N ALA A 45 3.34 -3.74 -12.21
CA ALA A 45 2.74 -4.06 -13.51
C ALA A 45 2.12 -2.82 -14.19
N HIS A 46 1.38 -2.00 -13.42
CA HIS A 46 0.78 -0.77 -13.93
C HIS A 46 1.83 0.23 -14.40
N CYS A 47 2.89 0.45 -13.62
CA CYS A 47 3.96 1.37 -14.01
C CYS A 47 4.76 0.87 -15.22
N ASN A 48 4.88 -0.46 -15.41
CA ASN A 48 5.44 -1.01 -16.63
C ASN A 48 4.56 -0.69 -17.85
N LEU A 49 3.24 -0.85 -17.72
CA LEU A 49 2.28 -0.49 -18.77
C LEU A 49 2.36 1.01 -19.12
N MET A 50 2.41 1.89 -18.11
CA MET A 50 2.50 3.34 -18.31
C MET A 50 3.78 3.77 -19.04
N ALA A 51 4.86 3.01 -18.89
CA ALA A 51 6.14 3.29 -19.55
C ALA A 51 6.28 2.68 -20.95
N VAL A 52 5.28 1.94 -21.45
CA VAL A 52 5.34 1.26 -22.77
C VAL A 52 5.58 2.25 -23.90
N SER A 53 4.95 3.44 -23.86
CA SER A 53 5.14 4.47 -24.89
C SER A 53 6.57 5.01 -24.97
N MET A 54 7.36 4.82 -23.92
CA MET A 54 8.75 5.27 -23.85
C MET A 54 9.74 4.11 -23.91
N GLN A 55 9.28 2.88 -24.22
CA GLN A 55 10.09 1.67 -24.16
C GLN A 55 11.33 1.74 -25.06
N GLY A 56 12.50 1.40 -24.50
CA GLY A 56 13.78 1.41 -25.23
C GLY A 56 14.49 2.76 -25.24
N SER A 57 13.89 3.80 -24.67
CA SER A 57 14.52 5.10 -24.45
C SER A 57 15.11 5.23 -23.05
N SER A 58 16.00 6.22 -22.85
CA SER A 58 16.48 6.61 -21.52
C SER A 58 15.37 7.09 -20.58
N GLY A 59 14.21 7.49 -21.12
CA GLY A 59 13.05 7.92 -20.33
C GLY A 59 12.18 6.78 -19.79
N THR A 60 12.37 5.53 -20.24
CA THR A 60 11.55 4.39 -19.75
C THR A 60 11.65 4.25 -18.23
N GLU A 61 12.87 4.24 -17.68
CA GLU A 61 13.07 4.05 -16.25
C GLU A 61 12.65 5.27 -15.42
N ILE A 62 12.75 6.47 -15.99
CA ILE A 62 12.28 7.71 -15.36
C ILE A 62 10.76 7.62 -15.17
N VAL A 63 9.99 7.26 -16.20
CA VAL A 63 8.53 7.13 -16.09
C VAL A 63 8.12 6.02 -15.13
N ARG A 64 8.82 4.87 -15.13
CA ARG A 64 8.56 3.81 -14.15
C ARG A 64 8.82 4.29 -12.72
N ALA A 65 9.92 4.98 -12.48
CA ALA A 65 10.30 5.48 -11.16
C ALA A 65 9.33 6.55 -10.66
N ASP A 66 8.94 7.49 -11.52
CA ASP A 66 7.97 8.54 -11.19
C ASP A 66 6.60 7.95 -10.87
N CYS A 67 6.08 7.06 -11.74
CA CYS A 67 4.84 6.33 -11.51
C CYS A 67 4.84 5.60 -10.16
N ARG A 68 5.90 4.82 -9.87
CA ARG A 68 6.01 4.09 -8.59
C ARG A 68 6.03 5.03 -7.41
N SER A 69 6.70 6.18 -7.52
CA SER A 69 6.80 7.18 -6.46
C SER A 69 5.44 7.80 -6.16
N ARG A 70 4.73 8.29 -7.18
CA ARG A 70 3.39 8.87 -7.04
C ARG A 70 2.40 7.91 -6.40
N MET A 71 2.29 6.70 -6.96
CA MET A 71 1.36 5.69 -6.42
C MET A 71 1.72 5.27 -5.00
N THR A 72 3.01 5.26 -4.65
CA THR A 72 3.45 4.96 -3.28
C THR A 72 3.03 6.07 -2.31
N ALA A 73 3.06 7.34 -2.71
CA ALA A 73 2.57 8.45 -1.91
C ALA A 73 1.06 8.37 -1.67
N GLU A 74 0.26 8.20 -2.73
CA GLU A 74 -1.20 8.03 -2.65
C GLU A 74 -1.60 6.84 -1.75
N ARG A 75 -0.82 5.76 -1.84
CA ARG A 75 -1.06 4.58 -1.04
C ARG A 75 -0.70 4.78 0.43
N ILE A 76 0.34 5.56 0.74
CA ILE A 76 0.66 5.93 2.12
C ILE A 76 -0.53 6.67 2.73
N GLU A 77 -1.09 7.66 2.04
CA GLU A 77 -2.26 8.42 2.53
C GLU A 77 -3.47 7.51 2.78
N THR A 78 -3.69 6.53 1.92
CA THR A 78 -4.76 5.54 2.08
C THR A 78 -4.55 4.67 3.32
N ILE A 79 -3.35 4.11 3.48
CA ILE A 79 -3.00 3.25 4.64
C ILE A 79 -2.99 4.04 5.94
N GLU A 80 -2.62 5.31 5.91
CA GLU A 80 -2.60 6.18 7.08
C GLU A 80 -3.99 6.37 7.70
N LYS A 81 -5.06 6.23 6.92
CA LYS A 81 -6.44 6.33 7.43
C LYS A 81 -6.93 5.04 8.11
N LEU A 82 -6.27 3.90 7.87
CA LEU A 82 -6.67 2.61 8.44
C LEU A 82 -6.42 2.54 9.94
N GLY A 83 -7.39 1.99 10.68
CA GLY A 83 -7.32 1.80 12.13
C GLY A 83 -7.32 3.11 12.94
N ARG A 84 -7.71 4.24 12.33
CA ARG A 84 -8.08 5.46 13.06
C ARG A 84 -9.53 5.32 13.56
N PRO A 85 -9.86 5.78 14.79
CA PRO A 85 -11.19 5.65 15.39
C PRO A 85 -12.29 6.41 14.63
#